data_AF-A0A7S7Z5D7-F1
#
_entry.id   AF-A0A7S7Z5D7-F1
#
_cell.length_a   1.000
_cell.length_b   1.000
_cell.length_c   1.000
_cell.angle_alpha   90.00
_cell.angle_beta   90.00
_cell.angle_gamma   90.00
#
_symmetry.space_group_name_H-M   'P 1'
#
loop_
_entity.id
_entity.type
_entity.pdbx_description
1 polymer ?
#
loop_
_entity_poly.entity_id
_entity_poly.type
_entity_poly.pdbx_seq_one_letter_code
_entity_poly.pdbx_strand_id
1 'polypeptide(L)' 'MRANRFKGWTETEERLLVALHESGMNHRLIALKMRRTEAGVDNRLALIAHRARRAEGVDSGFAPRRAAD' A
#
# COMPACT_ATOMS: atom_id res chain seq x y z
N MET A 1 8.34 -23.88 4.55
CA MET A 1 8.04 -22.42 4.58
C MET A 1 7.72 -21.96 3.16
N ARG A 2 6.49 -21.55 2.86
CA ARG A 2 6.16 -20.95 1.54
C ARG A 2 6.85 -19.58 1.51
N ALA A 3 7.91 -19.44 0.71
CA ALA A 3 8.52 -18.14 0.45
C ALA A 3 7.43 -17.20 -0.08
N ASN A 4 7.32 -16.00 0.48
CA ASN A 4 6.39 -14.99 0.00
C ASN A 4 6.80 -14.63 -1.44
N ARG A 5 6.15 -15.22 -2.44
CA ARG A 5 6.50 -15.09 -3.88
C ARG A 5 6.21 -13.70 -4.46
N PHE A 6 5.70 -12.79 -3.65
CA PHE A 6 5.34 -11.44 -4.06
C PHE A 6 6.52 -10.50 -3.81
N LYS A 7 6.94 -9.77 -4.84
CA LYS A 7 7.95 -8.70 -4.73
C LYS A 7 7.56 -7.78 -3.57
N GLY A 8 8.37 -7.73 -2.52
CA GLY A 8 8.17 -6.83 -1.39
C GLY A 8 8.11 -5.37 -1.86
N TRP A 9 7.43 -4.53 -1.10
CA TRP A 9 7.49 -3.08 -1.30
C TRP A 9 8.77 -2.57 -0.65
N THR A 10 9.61 -1.89 -1.42
CA THR A 10 10.77 -1.18 -0.86
C THR A 10 10.35 0.18 -0.32
N GLU A 11 11.14 0.76 0.58
CA GLU A 11 10.87 2.09 1.12
C GLU A 11 10.80 3.16 0.02
N THR A 12 11.66 3.08 -1.00
CA THR A 12 11.62 3.97 -2.16
C THR A 12 10.33 3.81 -2.96
N GLU A 13 9.85 2.57 -3.15
CA GLU A 13 8.57 2.31 -3.80
C GLU A 13 7.41 2.90 -2.97
N GLU A 14 7.45 2.78 -1.64
CA GLU A 14 6.42 3.37 -0.77
C GLU A 14 6.41 4.90 -0.82
N ARG A 15 7.58 5.54 -0.78
CA ARG A 15 7.68 7.00 -0.89
C ARG A 15 7.14 7.50 -2.24
N LEU A 16 7.48 6.79 -3.32
CA LEU A 16 6.94 7.10 -4.64
C LEU A 16 5.42 6.88 -4.69
N LEU A 17 4.92 5.82 -4.08
CA LEU A 17 3.48 5.52 -4.02
C LEU A 17 2.70 6.64 -3.32
N VAL A 18 3.20 7.10 -2.17
CA VAL A 18 2.59 8.20 -1.41
C VAL A 18 2.62 9.48 -2.22
N ALA A 19 3.76 9.85 -2.80
CA ALA A 19 3.88 11.07 -3.61
C ALA A 19 2.93 11.09 -4.82
N LEU A 20 2.79 9.94 -5.51
CA LEU A 20 1.84 9.81 -6.62
C LEU A 20 0.38 9.94 -6.14
N HIS A 21 0.05 9.34 -4.99
CA HIS A 21 -1.29 9.45 -4.41
C HIS A 21 -1.61 10.88 -3.98
N GLU A 22 -0.67 11.57 -3.33
CA GLU A 22 -0.80 12.97 -2.89
C GLU A 22 -0.91 13.94 -4.07
N SER A 23 -0.29 13.63 -5.22
CA SER A 23 -0.48 14.39 -6.46
C SER A 23 -1.88 14.24 -7.09
N GLY A 24 -2.77 13.46 -6.48
CA GLY A 24 -4.13 13.22 -6.98
C GLY A 24 -4.20 12.17 -8.09
N MET A 25 -3.13 11.40 -8.32
CA MET A 25 -3.14 10.36 -9.35
C MET A 25 -4.07 9.20 -8.96
N ASN A 26 -4.87 8.73 -9.92
CA ASN A 26 -5.76 7.59 -9.72
C ASN A 26 -4.96 6.30 -9.45
N HIS A 27 -5.41 5.47 -8.50
CA HIS A 27 -4.78 4.21 -8.11
C HIS A 27 -4.51 3.25 -9.28
N ARG A 28 -5.40 3.19 -10.27
CA ARG A 28 -5.21 2.41 -11.49
C ARG A 28 -4.02 2.90 -12.32
N LEU A 29 -3.84 4.21 -12.44
CA LEU A 29 -2.70 4.81 -13.15
C LEU A 29 -1.39 4.61 -12.38
N ILE A 30 -1.45 4.73 -11.06
CA ILE A 30 -0.31 4.42 -10.18
C ILE A 30 0.11 2.96 -10.33
N ALA A 31 -0.84 2.03 -10.34
CA ALA A 31 -0.59 0.61 -10.53
C ALA A 31 0.11 0.33 -11.87
N LEU A 32 -0.35 0.94 -12.97
CA LEU A 32 0.30 0.85 -14.27
C LEU A 32 1.72 1.42 -14.24
N LYS A 33 1.90 2.62 -13.66
CA LYS A 33 3.20 3.31 -13.59
C LYS A 33 4.23 2.52 -12.77
N MET A 34 3.79 1.89 -11.68
CA MET A 34 4.65 1.12 -10.77
C MET A 34 4.76 -0.37 -11.13
N ARG A 35 4.08 -0.81 -12.21
CA ARG A 35 3.96 -2.23 -12.60
C ARG A 35 3.47 -3.11 -11.45
N ARG A 36 2.46 -2.63 -10.72
CA ARG A 36 1.77 -3.32 -9.63
C ARG A 36 0.30 -3.51 -9.99
N THR A 37 -0.43 -4.24 -9.15
CA THR A 37 -1.88 -4.35 -9.25
C THR A 37 -2.54 -3.22 -8.48
N GLU A 38 -3.73 -2.79 -8.94
CA GLU A 38 -4.54 -1.78 -8.27
C GLU A 38 -4.85 -2.17 -6.81
N ALA A 39 -5.30 -3.41 -6.60
CA ALA A 39 -5.50 -3.95 -5.25
C ALA A 39 -4.22 -3.95 -4.38
N GLY A 40 -3.05 -4.11 -5.00
CA GLY A 40 -1.76 -4.04 -4.30
C GLY A 40 -1.40 -2.61 -3.88
N VAL A 41 -1.76 -1.62 -4.70
CA VAL A 41 -1.62 -0.19 -4.40
C VAL A 41 -2.56 0.21 -3.26
N ASP A 42 -3.84 -0.15 -3.35
CA ASP A 42 -4.84 0.15 -2.31
C ASP A 42 -4.45 -0.42 -0.96
N ASN A 43 -4.12 -1.72 -0.94
CA ASN A 43 -3.70 -2.38 0.28
C ASN A 43 -2.43 -1.75 0.85
N ARG A 44 -1.49 -1.31 -0.01
CA ARG A 44 -0.26 -0.70 0.49
C ARG A 44 -0.50 0.69 1.07
N LEU A 45 -1.30 1.53 0.41
CA LEU A 45 -1.68 2.84 0.95
C LEU A 45 -2.40 2.71 2.29
N ALA A 46 -3.33 1.75 2.42
CA ALA A 46 -4.01 1.48 3.68
C ALA A 46 -3.04 1.07 4.80
N LEU A 47 -2.06 0.21 4.49
CA LEU A 47 -1.02 -0.20 5.44
C LEU A 47 -0.10 0.97 5.83
N ILE A 48 0.28 1.83 4.90
CA ILE A 48 1.09 3.02 5.17
C ILE A 48 0.32 3.98 6.09
N ALA A 49 -0.94 4.28 5.76
CA ALA A 49 -1.79 5.15 6.57
C ALA A 49 -2.00 4.58 7.99
N HIS A 50 -2.16 3.26 8.11
CA HIS A 50 -2.26 2.60 9.41
C HIS A 50 -0.96 2.73 10.23
N ARG A 51 0.20 2.53 9.59
CA ARG A 51 1.51 2.71 10.25
C ARG A 51 1.72 4.14 10.72
N ALA A 52 1.34 5.13 9.92
CA ALA A 52 1.41 6.55 10.29
C ALA A 52 0.54 6.84 11.52
N ARG A 53 -0.73 6.42 11.52
CA ARG A 53 -1.63 6.58 12.68
C ARG A 53 -1.10 5.91 13.95
N ARG A 54 -0.47 4.74 13.82
CA ARG A 54 0.15 4.05 14.97
C ARG A 54 1.38 4.79 15.50
N ALA A 55 2.19 5.37 14.63
CA ALA A 55 3.33 6.21 15.03
C ALA A 55 2.85 7.48 15.78
N GLU A 56 1.66 7.97 15.44
CA GLU A 56 1.00 9.11 16.08
C GLU A 56 0.20 8.73 17.35
N GLY A 57 0.12 7.43 17.70
CA GLY A 57 -0.59 6.96 18.90
C GLY A 57 -2.12 6.91 18.78
N VAL A 58 -2.67 7.03 17.57
CA VAL A 58 -4.12 7.00 17.31
C VAL A 58 -4.51 5.61 16.79
N ASP A 59 -4.69 4.65 17.70
CA ASP A 59 -5.08 3.29 17.33
C ASP A 59 -6.61 3.13 17.31
N SER A 60 -7.17 2.91 16.11
CA SER A 60 -8.57 2.51 15.91
C SER A 60 -8.66 1.41 14.85
N GLY A 61 -8.26 0.19 15.21
CA GLY A 61 -8.81 -1.08 14.71
C GLY A 61 -9.01 -1.27 13.19
N PHE A 62 -7.95 -1.19 12.37
CA PHE A 62 -8.04 -1.52 10.93
C PHE A 62 -7.63 -2.96 10.63
N ALA A 63 -8.55 -3.78 10.12
CA ALA A 63 -8.26 -5.10 9.56
C ALA A 63 -8.21 -5.01 8.02
N PRO A 64 -7.04 -5.17 7.36
CA PRO A 64 -6.98 -5.18 5.90
C PRO A 64 -7.77 -6.39 5.35
N ARG A 65 -8.60 -6.15 4.32
CA ARG A 65 -9.38 -7.20 3.64
C ARG A 65 -8.42 -8.26 3.09
N ARG A 66 -8.46 -9.44 3.71
CA ARG A 66 -7.81 -10.66 3.22
C ARG A 66 -8.56 -11.08 1.95
N ALA A 67 -7.91 -10.98 0.78
CA ALA A 67 -8.46 -11.55 -0.45
C ALA A 67 -8.52 -13.07 -0.28
N ALA A 68 -9.74 -13.60 -0.27
CA ALA A 68 -10.03 -15.02 -0.42
C ALA A 68 -10.37 -15.24 -1.90
N ASP A 69 -9.49 -15.92 -2.62
CA ASP A 69 -9.76 -17.10 -3.48
C ASP A 69 -8.42 -17.60 -4.04
#